data_AF-A0A2V9CR21-F1
#
_entry.id   AF-A0A2V9CR21-F1
#
_cell.length_a   1.000
_cell.length_b   1.000
_cell.length_c   1.000
_cell.angle_alpha   90.00
_cell.angle_beta   90.00
_cell.angle_gamma   90.00
#
_symmetry.space_group_name_H-M   'P 1'
#
loop_
_entity.id
_entity.type
_entity.pdbx_description
1 polymer ?
#
loop_
_entity_poly.entity_id
_entity_poly.type
_entity_poly.pdbx_seq_one_letter_code
_entity_poly.pdbx_strand_id
1 'polypeptide(L)'
;TFFDQGTTLGVINVLSDGTATLRAIGLSIGTHVITASYSGDSNNLPSSTNGSLNQVITGTAPLVIFGTTGGLTHQTSALVTVQ
;
A
#
# COMPACT_ATOMS: atom_id res chain seq x y z
N THR A 1 11.91 9.07 1.37
CA THR A 1 10.80 8.42 2.10
C THR A 1 9.76 7.91 1.12
N PHE A 2 9.32 6.67 1.29
CA PHE A 2 8.26 6.04 0.51
C PHE A 2 6.98 5.99 1.34
N PHE A 3 5.84 6.15 0.69
CA PHE A 3 4.52 6.15 1.31
C PHE A 3 3.56 5.23 0.57
N ASP A 4 2.60 4.69 1.32
CA ASP A 4 1.44 3.96 0.83
C ASP A 4 0.18 4.63 1.36
N GLN A 5 -0.65 5.16 0.46
CA GLN A 5 -1.84 5.94 0.83
C GLN A 5 -1.51 7.10 1.81
N GLY A 6 -0.30 7.65 1.74
CA GLY A 6 0.20 8.69 2.66
C GLY A 6 0.82 8.17 3.97
N THR A 7 0.70 6.88 4.28
CA THR A 7 1.37 6.26 5.44
C THR A 7 2.83 5.95 5.08
N THR A 8 3.77 6.24 5.98
CA THR A 8 5.19 5.97 5.71
C THR A 8 5.45 4.47 5.65
N LEU A 9 5.94 3.99 4.51
CA LEU A 9 6.44 2.62 4.36
C LEU A 9 7.91 2.50 4.79
N GLY A 10 8.70 3.54 4.59
CA GLY A 10 10.10 3.53 4.97
C GLY A 10 10.88 4.76 4.51
N VAL A 11 11.97 5.04 5.24
CA VAL A 11 12.95 6.07 4.90
C VAL A 11 14.21 5.36 4.40
N ILE A 12 14.60 5.64 3.16
CA ILE A 12 15.74 5.01 2.49
C ILE A 12 16.69 6.10 2.05
N ASN A 13 17.98 5.91 2.29
CA ASN A 13 19.03 6.80 1.80
C ASN A 13 19.14 6.69 0.28
N VAL A 14 19.32 7.82 -0.38
CA VAL A 14 19.62 7.85 -1.81
C VAL A 14 21.08 7.44 -2.01
N LEU A 15 21.31 6.49 -2.90
CA LEU A 15 22.64 6.04 -3.29
C LEU A 15 23.31 7.09 -4.18
N SER A 16 24.63 6.96 -4.39
CA SER A 16 25.41 7.91 -5.19
C SER A 16 24.98 7.99 -6.66
N ASP A 17 24.25 6.99 -7.16
CA ASP A 17 23.66 6.98 -8.50
C ASP A 17 22.29 7.67 -8.59
N GLY A 18 21.82 8.26 -7.47
CA GLY A 18 20.54 8.95 -7.39
C GLY A 18 19.35 8.04 -7.13
N THR A 19 19.57 6.74 -6.87
CA THR A 19 18.48 5.79 -6.65
C THR A 19 18.23 5.52 -5.17
N ALA A 20 16.97 5.26 -4.82
CA ALA A 20 16.58 4.67 -3.55
C ALA A 20 15.61 3.53 -3.83
N THR A 21 15.79 2.38 -3.19
CA THR A 21 14.93 1.21 -3.41
C THR A 21 14.34 0.76 -2.08
N LEU A 22 13.01 0.68 -2.03
CA LEU A 22 12.30 0.06 -0.92
C LEU A 22 11.69 -1.26 -1.40
N ARG A 23 11.91 -2.33 -0.64
CA ARG A 23 11.17 -3.58 -0.79
C ARG A 23 10.09 -3.65 0.29
N ALA A 24 8.85 -3.30 -0.08
CA ALA A 24 7.70 -3.43 0.81
C ALA A 24 7.33 -4.92 0.97
N ILE A 25 7.07 -5.35 2.21
CA ILE A 25 6.59 -6.69 2.55
C ILE A 25 5.32 -6.58 3.38
N GLY A 26 4.38 -7.51 3.18
CA GLY A 26 3.16 -7.57 3.98
C GLY A 26 2.09 -6.52 3.65
N LEU A 27 2.08 -5.99 2.42
CA LEU A 27 0.95 -5.20 1.93
C LEU A 27 -0.31 -6.08 1.86
N SER A 28 -1.44 -5.55 2.31
CA SER A 28 -2.73 -6.23 2.25
C SER A 28 -3.20 -6.45 0.81
N ILE A 29 -4.11 -7.39 0.58
CA ILE A 29 -4.81 -7.50 -0.71
C ILE A 29 -5.58 -6.21 -0.97
N GLY A 30 -5.43 -5.63 -2.15
CA GLY A 30 -6.06 -4.37 -2.53
C GLY A 30 -5.16 -3.47 -3.37
N THR A 31 -5.63 -2.24 -3.60
CA THR A 31 -4.89 -1.21 -4.35
C THR A 31 -4.14 -0.29 -3.39
N HIS A 32 -2.84 -0.17 -3.61
CA HIS A 32 -1.91 0.66 -2.86
C HIS A 32 -1.39 1.79 -3.77
N VAL A 33 -1.66 3.05 -3.41
CA VAL A 33 -1.12 4.21 -4.12
C VAL A 33 0.21 4.59 -3.48
N ILE A 34 1.29 4.23 -4.18
CA ILE A 34 2.66 4.43 -3.72
C ILE A 34 3.18 5.77 -4.22
N THR A 35 3.74 6.57 -3.31
CA THR A 35 4.43 7.83 -3.61
C THR A 35 5.77 7.89 -2.91
N ALA A 36 6.62 8.83 -3.32
CA ALA A 36 7.90 9.06 -2.67
C ALA A 36 8.18 10.56 -2.50
N SER A 37 8.88 10.89 -1.43
CA SER A 37 9.41 12.23 -1.16
C SER A 37 10.88 12.14 -0.82
N TYR A 38 11.65 13.02 -1.42
CA TYR A 38 13.07 13.21 -1.19
C TYR A 38 13.27 14.56 -0.50
N SER A 39 13.95 14.54 0.64
CA SER A 39 14.12 15.72 1.50
C SER A 39 15.16 16.73 0.99
N GLY A 40 15.82 16.46 -0.13
CA GLY A 40 16.98 17.22 -0.58
C GLY A 40 18.28 16.77 0.07
N ASP A 41 19.39 17.26 -0.47
CA ASP A 41 20.74 17.17 0.08
C ASP A 41 21.52 18.46 -0.24
N SER A 42 22.84 18.46 -0.04
CA SER A 42 23.69 19.64 -0.30
C SER A 42 23.72 20.07 -1.77
N ASN A 43 23.39 19.16 -2.69
CA ASN A 43 23.48 19.35 -4.14
C ASN A 43 22.11 19.42 -4.81
N ASN A 44 21.07 18.87 -4.17
CA ASN A 44 19.75 18.69 -4.76
C ASN A 44 18.66 19.25 -3.84
N LEU A 45 17.70 19.97 -4.44
CA LEU A 45 16.55 20.47 -3.71
C LEU A 45 15.58 19.33 -3.31
N PRO A 46 14.78 19.53 -2.25
CA PRO A 46 13.70 18.62 -1.91
C PRO A 46 12.71 18.46 -3.08
N SER A 47 12.18 17.26 -3.25
CA SER A 47 11.20 16.97 -4.29
C SER A 47 10.27 15.84 -3.86
N SER A 48 9.10 15.76 -4.48
CA SER A 48 8.16 14.66 -4.29
C SER A 48 7.64 14.21 -5.64
N THR A 49 7.17 12.96 -5.73
CA THR A 49 6.60 12.44 -6.97
C THR A 49 5.40 13.29 -7.41
N ASN A 50 5.39 13.74 -8.66
CA ASN A 50 4.25 14.44 -9.29
C ASN A 50 3.09 13.50 -9.65
N GLY A 51 3.26 12.20 -9.45
CA GLY A 51 2.25 11.17 -9.64
C GLY A 51 2.42 10.05 -8.63
N SER A 52 1.74 8.94 -8.88
CA SER A 52 1.76 7.76 -8.01
C SER A 52 1.90 6.48 -8.81
N LEU A 53 2.48 5.47 -8.16
CA LEU A 53 2.44 4.10 -8.63
C LEU A 53 1.25 3.39 -7.98
N ASN A 54 0.27 2.97 -8.79
CA ASN A 54 -0.84 2.17 -8.29
C ASN A 54 -0.43 0.70 -8.32
N GLN A 55 -0.06 0.17 -7.16
CA GLN A 55 0.28 -1.24 -6.98
C GLN A 55 -0.98 -2.02 -6.57
N VAL A 56 -1.38 -2.98 -7.39
CA VAL A 56 -2.43 -3.93 -7.02
C VAL A 56 -1.78 -5.15 -6.41
N ILE A 57 -2.19 -5.50 -5.19
CA ILE A 57 -1.85 -6.75 -4.52
C ILE A 57 -3.04 -7.68 -4.68
N THR A 58 -2.88 -8.68 -5.54
CA THR A 58 -3.90 -9.70 -5.80
C THR A 58 -3.81 -10.81 -4.77
N GLY A 59 -4.92 -11.50 -4.57
CA GLY A 59 -4.99 -12.61 -3.63
C GLY A 59 -6.42 -12.99 -3.30
N THR A 60 -6.55 -14.03 -2.49
CA THR A 60 -7.86 -14.52 -2.03
C THR A 60 -8.00 -14.25 -0.54
N ALA A 61 -9.11 -13.61 -0.16
CA ALA A 61 -9.43 -13.31 1.23
C ALA A 61 -10.83 -13.87 1.59
N PRO A 62 -11.06 -14.28 2.86
CA PRO A 62 -12.38 -14.64 3.32
C PRO A 62 -13.27 -13.39 3.45
N LEU A 63 -14.42 -13.43 2.79
CA LEU A 63 -15.52 -12.49 3.00
C LEU A 63 -16.54 -13.14 3.95
N VAL A 64 -16.76 -12.49 5.09
CA VAL A 64 -17.81 -12.89 6.04
C VAL A 64 -19.10 -12.16 5.68
N ILE A 65 -20.16 -12.92 5.45
CA ILE A 65 -21.48 -12.41 5.13
C ILE A 65 -22.37 -12.61 6.36
N PHE A 66 -22.98 -11.53 6.83
CA PHE A 66 -23.94 -11.55 7.94
C PHE A 66 -25.37 -11.49 7.40
N GLY A 67 -26.25 -12.31 7.97
CA GLY A 67 -27.70 -12.24 7.72
C GLY A 67 -28.47 -12.29 9.03
N THR A 68 -29.50 -11.47 9.17
CA THR A 68 -30.34 -11.47 10.38
C THR A 68 -31.73 -12.01 10.10
N THR A 69 -32.23 -12.91 10.95
CA THR A 69 -33.62 -13.39 10.89
C THR A 69 -34.20 -13.46 12.29
N GLY A 70 -35.33 -12.78 12.54
CA GLY A 70 -36.05 -12.85 13.83
C GLY A 70 -35.20 -12.56 15.08
N GLY A 71 -34.16 -11.73 14.98
CA GLY A 71 -33.25 -11.40 16.07
C GLY A 71 -31.98 -12.27 16.18
N LEU A 72 -31.86 -13.33 15.36
CA LEU A 72 -30.64 -14.14 15.25
C LEU A 72 -29.70 -13.58 14.18
N THR A 73 -28.39 -13.59 14.44
CA THR A 73 -27.35 -13.29 13.44
C THR A 73 -26.75 -14.61 12.94
N HIS A 74 -26.86 -14.84 11.65
CA HIS A 74 -26.21 -15.93 10.93
C HIS A 74 -24.95 -15.40 10.24
N GLN A 75 -23.89 -16.21 10.20
CA GLN A 75 -22.68 -15.92 9.44
C GLN A 75 -22.35 -17.06 8.49
N THR A 76 -21.90 -16.70 7.29
CA THR A 76 -21.26 -17.64 6.36
C THR A 76 -19.99 -16.99 5.81
N SER A 77 -19.07 -17.81 5.31
CA SER A 77 -17.83 -17.33 4.70
C SER A 77 -17.75 -17.76 3.24
N ALA A 78 -17.31 -16.85 2.38
CA ALA A 78 -16.99 -17.10 1.00
C ALA A 78 -15.56 -16.62 0.71
N LEU A 79 -14.89 -17.24 -0.25
CA LEU A 79 -13.60 -16.74 -0.73
C LEU A 79 -13.83 -15.73 -1.84
N VAL A 80 -13.20 -14.56 -1.73
CA VAL A 80 -13.20 -13.52 -2.77
C VAL A 80 -11.78 -13.32 -3.25
N THR A 81 -11.60 -13.27 -4.57
CA THR A 81 -10.30 -13.01 -5.20
C THR A 81 -10.28 -11.63 -5.79
N VAL A 82 -9.27 -10.83 -5.44
CA VAL A 82 -8.95 -9.57 -6.12
C VAL A 82 -7.95 -9.89 -7.23
N GLN A 83 -8.29 -9.54 -8.47
CA GLN A 83 -7.48 -9.75 -9.68
C GLN A 83 -7.11 -8.42 -10.32
#